data_AF-A0A917CDR4-F1
#
_entry.id   AF-A0A917CDR4-F1
#
_cell.length_a   1.000
_cell.length_b   1.000
_cell.length_c   1.000
_cell.angle_alpha   90.00
_cell.angle_beta   90.00
_cell.angle_gamma   90.00
#
_symmetry.space_group_name_H-M   'P 1'
#
loop_
_entity.id
_entity.type
_entity.pdbx_description
1 polymer ?
#
loop_
_entity_poly.entity_id
_entity_poly.type
_entity_poly.pdbx_seq_one_letter_code
_entity_poly.pdbx_strand_id
1 'polypeptide(L)'
;MNQITVKHKLLISAIFILMLINSPHAAEFVVQTDLDLSGGTVIAEISPDVYTIQTLRSAVEQANDEVNFPGHDLIRFDENITTVNPGLNTTIILGLIGDQFNYQTQSSPSALGIDSTITIQGTLPGAPEADITIEALGLRHFQVNDGGRLRLYDLTLSDGETPLNSAGRGGAVVVDDNGQLEIKNSSFSFNKAVNGGAIAFQSGALDALIENSKFRFNDASDNNPGTSSLGLGGAIFIDSGAQTVTIENSYLSHNYADAHGGAIYTDQSIVIKNTELNHNDADNNGGALYVLTQGNATISNSIFYKNKALKSGGALYTNSQDMDSIVMVNSTIAKNDAGLDLVLRGAQTAGGGIYSGIDNNLLLHNNIVADNREAGTDDDDISADLNEASSYNLIGLNNGSLFGVIDHDNGNLVGTIAEPINPRLKISQLLTVIGLESDSPAVNSGSDAQAIAAGLVYDIIGNDRIIGTAVDRGAFESDVIFINGFE
;
A
#
# COMPACT_ATOMS: atom_id res chain seq x y z
N MET A 1 -35.62 6.62 11.93
CA MET A 1 -34.22 6.12 12.00
C MET A 1 -34.14 4.62 11.77
N ASN A 2 -34.88 3.76 12.48
CA ASN A 2 -34.76 2.29 12.28
C ASN A 2 -35.21 1.72 10.92
N GLN A 3 -35.97 2.43 10.08
CA GLN A 3 -36.37 1.93 8.76
C GLN A 3 -35.39 2.28 7.62
N ILE A 4 -34.50 3.26 7.82
CA ILE A 4 -33.52 3.66 6.79
C ILE A 4 -32.30 2.74 6.87
N THR A 5 -31.85 2.40 8.08
CA THR A 5 -30.75 1.45 8.33
C THR A 5 -31.09 0.03 7.85
N VAL A 6 -32.35 -0.41 8.02
CA VAL A 6 -32.81 -1.72 7.53
C VAL A 6 -32.89 -1.74 5.99
N LYS A 7 -33.30 -0.63 5.35
CA LYS A 7 -33.32 -0.52 3.88
C LYS A 7 -31.92 -0.46 3.26
N HIS A 8 -30.94 0.17 3.90
CA HIS A 8 -29.54 0.13 3.44
C HIS A 8 -28.92 -1.27 3.57
N LYS A 9 -29.12 -1.98 4.69
CA LYS A 9 -28.65 -3.37 4.81
C LYS A 9 -29.28 -4.29 3.74
N LEU A 10 -30.58 -4.13 3.46
CA LEU A 10 -31.27 -4.90 2.41
C LEU A 10 -30.80 -4.55 1.00
N LEU A 11 -30.43 -3.29 0.73
CA LEU A 11 -29.95 -2.86 -0.59
C LEU A 11 -28.51 -3.34 -0.85
N ILE A 12 -27.66 -3.33 0.17
CA ILE A 12 -26.29 -3.87 0.09
C ILE A 12 -26.33 -5.39 -0.11
N SER A 13 -27.13 -6.13 0.67
CA SER A 13 -27.36 -7.56 0.42
C SER A 13 -27.93 -7.82 -0.98
N ALA A 14 -28.85 -6.99 -1.49
CA ALA A 14 -29.43 -7.18 -2.82
C ALA A 14 -28.45 -6.89 -3.97
N ILE A 15 -27.54 -5.92 -3.81
CA ILE A 15 -26.47 -5.64 -4.79
C ILE A 15 -25.41 -6.74 -4.75
N PHE A 16 -25.11 -7.29 -3.58
CA PHE A 16 -24.20 -8.44 -3.42
C PHE A 16 -24.77 -9.72 -4.02
N ILE A 17 -26.07 -9.98 -3.81
CA ILE A 17 -26.79 -11.06 -4.48
C ILE A 17 -26.76 -10.86 -6.01
N LEU A 18 -26.86 -9.62 -6.51
CA LEU A 18 -26.72 -9.35 -7.94
C LEU A 18 -25.32 -9.62 -8.50
N MET A 19 -24.26 -9.51 -7.69
CA MET A 19 -22.90 -9.90 -8.07
C MET A 19 -22.71 -11.43 -8.08
N LEU A 20 -23.37 -12.15 -7.17
CA LEU A 20 -23.38 -13.62 -7.12
C LEU A 20 -24.17 -14.27 -8.28
N ILE A 21 -25.18 -13.59 -8.82
CA ILE A 21 -26.08 -14.14 -9.85
C ILE A 21 -25.41 -14.37 -11.22
N ASN A 22 -24.17 -13.89 -11.46
CA ASN A 22 -23.47 -14.06 -12.74
C ASN A 22 -22.41 -15.19 -12.78
N SER A 23 -22.22 -15.96 -11.71
CA SER A 23 -21.44 -17.20 -11.75
C SER A 23 -22.31 -18.39 -11.35
N PRO A 24 -22.58 -19.36 -12.23
CA PRO A 24 -23.30 -20.55 -11.82
C PRO A 24 -22.38 -21.38 -10.91
N HIS A 25 -22.79 -21.63 -9.65
CA HIS A 25 -22.23 -22.55 -8.64
C HIS A 25 -21.23 -22.01 -7.58
N ALA A 26 -21.15 -20.70 -7.35
CA ALA A 26 -20.37 -20.19 -6.20
C ALA A 26 -20.96 -20.65 -4.85
N ALA A 27 -20.17 -21.37 -4.05
CA ALA A 27 -20.51 -21.76 -2.69
C ALA A 27 -20.20 -20.64 -1.69
N GLU A 28 -20.96 -20.60 -0.61
CA GLU A 28 -20.76 -19.71 0.53
C GLU A 28 -20.45 -20.53 1.78
N PHE A 29 -19.31 -20.29 2.41
CA PHE A 29 -18.87 -20.92 3.64
C PHE A 29 -18.91 -19.93 4.81
N VAL A 30 -19.67 -20.28 5.86
CA VAL A 30 -19.85 -19.46 7.06
C VAL A 30 -19.06 -20.06 8.21
N VAL A 31 -17.92 -19.45 8.53
CA VAL A 31 -17.01 -19.86 9.61
C VAL A 31 -17.67 -19.64 10.98
N GLN A 32 -17.65 -20.66 11.83
CA GLN A 32 -18.39 -20.70 13.10
C GLN A 32 -17.49 -20.59 14.35
N THR A 33 -16.16 -20.68 14.21
CA THR A 33 -15.23 -20.62 15.35
C THR A 33 -14.05 -19.68 15.15
N ASP A 34 -13.62 -19.05 16.24
CA ASP A 34 -12.47 -18.14 16.34
C ASP A 34 -11.11 -18.86 16.46
N LEU A 35 -11.13 -20.18 16.70
CA LEU A 35 -9.94 -21.03 16.77
C LEU A 35 -9.85 -21.92 15.53
N ASP A 36 -8.71 -21.85 14.82
CA ASP A 36 -8.43 -22.70 13.66
C ASP A 36 -7.52 -23.88 14.04
N LEU A 37 -8.09 -24.88 14.73
CA LEU A 37 -7.44 -26.15 15.02
C LEU A 37 -7.77 -27.12 13.87
N SER A 38 -6.75 -27.70 13.23
CA SER A 38 -6.85 -28.58 12.05
C SER A 38 -8.08 -29.51 12.00
N GLY A 39 -8.71 -29.64 10.83
CA GLY A 39 -9.57 -30.78 10.46
C GLY A 39 -11.08 -30.60 10.71
N GLY A 40 -11.67 -29.50 10.24
CA GLY A 40 -13.13 -29.33 10.26
C GLY A 40 -13.83 -29.91 9.02
N THR A 41 -14.99 -30.54 9.23
CA THR A 41 -15.93 -30.89 8.15
C THR A 41 -16.99 -29.80 8.01
N VAL A 42 -17.59 -29.63 6.81
CA VAL A 42 -18.86 -28.89 6.65
C VAL A 42 -19.84 -29.37 7.72
N ILE A 43 -20.37 -28.42 8.51
CA ILE A 43 -21.27 -28.72 9.64
C ILE A 43 -22.68 -29.00 9.11
N ALA A 44 -23.20 -28.11 8.25
CA ALA A 44 -24.51 -28.24 7.63
C ALA A 44 -24.66 -27.29 6.44
N GLU A 45 -25.38 -27.72 5.41
CA GLU A 45 -25.97 -26.83 4.41
C GLU A 45 -27.23 -26.17 4.99
N ILE A 46 -27.24 -24.84 5.08
CA ILE A 46 -28.32 -24.07 5.71
C ILE A 46 -29.27 -23.42 4.69
N SER A 47 -28.80 -23.25 3.46
CA SER A 47 -29.58 -22.91 2.26
C SER A 47 -28.80 -23.39 1.03
N PRO A 48 -29.41 -23.45 -0.17
CA PRO A 48 -28.71 -23.89 -1.37
C PRO A 48 -27.38 -23.16 -1.54
N ASP A 49 -26.30 -23.93 -1.69
CA ASP A 49 -24.92 -23.46 -1.85
C ASP A 49 -24.37 -22.66 -0.65
N VAL A 50 -25.02 -22.68 0.52
CA VAL A 50 -24.56 -22.01 1.74
C VAL A 50 -24.33 -23.03 2.86
N TYR A 51 -23.10 -23.11 3.31
CA TYR A 51 -22.59 -24.10 4.25
C TYR A 51 -22.06 -23.45 5.51
N THR A 52 -22.45 -23.96 6.67
CA THR A 52 -21.76 -23.67 7.93
C THR A 52 -20.52 -24.55 8.03
N ILE A 53 -19.41 -23.96 8.46
CA ILE A 53 -18.14 -24.66 8.58
C ILE A 53 -17.40 -24.22 9.83
N GLN A 54 -16.62 -25.13 10.43
CA GLN A 54 -16.01 -24.85 11.73
C GLN A 54 -14.97 -23.75 11.63
N THR A 55 -13.92 -23.97 10.85
CA THR A 55 -12.73 -23.10 10.84
C THR A 55 -12.50 -22.46 9.49
N LEU A 56 -11.69 -21.38 9.49
CA LEU A 56 -11.25 -20.71 8.27
C LEU A 56 -10.46 -21.66 7.34
N ARG A 57 -9.50 -22.43 7.87
CA ARG A 57 -8.79 -23.46 7.10
C ARG A 57 -9.73 -24.41 6.39
N SER A 58 -10.72 -24.93 7.11
CA SER A 58 -11.69 -25.87 6.54
C SER A 58 -12.50 -25.20 5.42
N ALA A 59 -12.84 -23.92 5.57
CA ALA A 59 -13.51 -23.13 4.53
C ALA A 59 -12.65 -23.00 3.27
N VAL A 60 -11.35 -22.71 3.42
CA VAL A 60 -10.41 -22.62 2.32
C VAL A 60 -10.21 -23.99 1.64
N GLU A 61 -10.05 -25.07 2.42
CA GLU A 61 -9.90 -26.43 1.89
C GLU A 61 -11.10 -26.84 1.02
N GLN A 62 -12.32 -26.50 1.46
CA GLN A 62 -13.54 -26.79 0.70
C GLN A 62 -13.68 -25.89 -0.54
N ALA A 63 -13.36 -24.60 -0.41
CA ALA A 63 -13.40 -23.67 -1.55
C ALA A 63 -12.35 -23.97 -2.62
N ASN A 64 -11.25 -24.66 -2.27
CA ASN A 64 -10.29 -25.17 -3.25
C ASN A 64 -10.76 -26.47 -3.94
N ASP A 65 -11.79 -27.15 -3.43
CA ASP A 65 -12.31 -28.39 -4.02
C ASP A 65 -13.29 -28.09 -5.16
N GLU A 66 -12.73 -27.66 -6.30
CA GLU A 66 -13.46 -27.33 -7.54
C GLU A 66 -14.23 -28.52 -8.14
N VAL A 67 -14.07 -29.74 -7.63
CA VAL A 67 -14.90 -30.89 -8.03
C VAL A 67 -16.28 -30.80 -7.37
N ASN A 68 -16.32 -30.39 -6.10
CA ASN A 68 -17.53 -30.33 -5.29
C ASN A 68 -18.13 -28.92 -5.20
N PHE A 69 -17.29 -27.89 -5.23
CA PHE A 69 -17.67 -26.47 -5.14
C PHE A 69 -16.99 -25.68 -6.26
N PRO A 70 -17.49 -25.80 -7.51
CA PRO A 70 -16.88 -25.12 -8.65
C PRO A 70 -17.26 -23.64 -8.70
N GLY A 71 -16.28 -22.75 -8.84
CA GLY A 71 -16.55 -21.35 -9.19
C GLY A 71 -15.82 -20.32 -8.34
N HIS A 72 -16.56 -19.29 -7.92
CA HIS A 72 -16.01 -18.15 -7.19
C HIS A 72 -16.58 -18.15 -5.79
N ASP A 73 -15.93 -18.86 -4.88
CA ASP A 73 -16.49 -19.12 -3.56
C ASP A 73 -16.31 -17.94 -2.60
N LEU A 74 -17.26 -17.81 -1.68
CA LEU A 74 -17.28 -16.78 -0.65
C LEU A 74 -17.10 -17.42 0.73
N ILE A 75 -16.14 -16.93 1.49
CA ILE A 75 -15.94 -17.25 2.90
C ILE A 75 -16.29 -16.02 3.72
N ARG A 76 -17.22 -16.17 4.66
CA ARG A 76 -17.57 -15.14 5.64
C ARG A 76 -17.62 -15.72 7.05
N PHE A 77 -17.69 -14.85 8.04
CA PHE A 77 -17.74 -15.25 9.44
C PHE A 77 -19.17 -15.13 9.98
N ASP A 78 -19.54 -16.04 10.89
CA ASP A 78 -20.80 -15.93 11.61
C ASP A 78 -20.80 -14.65 12.46
N GLU A 79 -21.90 -13.90 12.47
CA GLU A 79 -22.03 -12.69 13.28
C GLU A 79 -21.96 -12.97 14.79
N ASN A 80 -22.16 -14.23 15.20
CA ASN A 80 -22.12 -14.67 16.60
C ASN A 80 -20.78 -15.30 17.00
N ILE A 81 -19.78 -15.33 16.09
CA ILE A 81 -18.44 -15.83 16.39
C ILE A 81 -17.74 -15.00 17.49
N THR A 82 -18.32 -13.85 17.85
CA THR A 82 -17.99 -13.05 19.04
C THR A 82 -19.20 -12.79 19.93
N THR A 83 -19.41 -13.60 20.96
CA THR A 83 -20.27 -13.19 22.09
C THR A 83 -19.51 -13.25 23.41
N VAL A 84 -18.59 -12.30 23.61
CA VAL A 84 -18.30 -11.83 24.96
C VAL A 84 -18.47 -10.31 25.09
N ASN A 85 -18.38 -9.52 24.01
CA ASN A 85 -18.75 -8.10 24.05
C ASN A 85 -19.18 -7.58 22.66
N PRO A 86 -20.44 -7.14 22.50
CA PRO A 86 -20.85 -6.38 21.32
C PRO A 86 -19.98 -5.12 21.19
N GLY A 87 -19.22 -5.01 20.09
CA GLY A 87 -18.36 -3.85 19.78
C GLY A 87 -16.84 -4.05 19.96
N LEU A 88 -16.35 -5.28 20.15
CA LEU A 88 -14.92 -5.61 20.02
C LEU A 88 -14.67 -6.42 18.73
N ASN A 89 -13.51 -6.22 18.10
CA ASN A 89 -13.07 -6.99 16.94
C ASN A 89 -12.98 -8.49 17.28
N THR A 90 -13.46 -9.34 16.37
CA THR A 90 -13.26 -10.80 16.43
C THR A 90 -11.83 -11.11 16.02
N THR A 91 -11.12 -11.92 16.80
CA THR A 91 -9.82 -12.46 16.38
C THR A 91 -9.96 -13.93 16.01
N ILE A 92 -9.65 -14.27 14.76
CA ILE A 92 -9.45 -15.63 14.26
C ILE A 92 -7.97 -15.98 14.45
N ILE A 93 -7.68 -17.00 15.26
CA ILE A 93 -6.31 -17.44 15.53
C ILE A 93 -5.99 -18.65 14.66
N LEU A 94 -5.00 -18.51 13.77
CA LEU A 94 -4.50 -19.63 12.98
C LEU A 94 -3.67 -20.58 13.87
N GLY A 95 -4.00 -21.87 13.84
CA GLY A 95 -3.22 -22.89 14.54
C GLY A 95 -1.85 -23.13 13.90
N LEU A 96 -0.89 -23.64 14.69
CA LEU A 96 0.54 -23.84 14.34
C LEU A 96 0.85 -24.84 13.20
N ILE A 97 -0.15 -25.29 12.45
CA ILE A 97 0.01 -26.24 11.34
C ILE A 97 -0.53 -25.57 10.07
N GLY A 98 0.35 -25.21 9.15
CA GLY A 98 0.01 -24.70 7.81
C GLY A 98 0.19 -25.73 6.69
N ASP A 99 -0.17 -25.35 5.47
CA ASP A 99 0.05 -26.15 4.26
C ASP A 99 1.53 -26.12 3.88
N GLN A 100 2.01 -27.22 3.30
CA GLN A 100 3.41 -27.35 2.88
C GLN A 100 3.69 -26.44 1.68
N PHE A 101 4.29 -25.30 1.95
CA PHE A 101 4.87 -24.40 0.97
C PHE A 101 6.20 -24.96 0.46
N ASN A 102 6.43 -25.00 -0.86
CA ASN A 102 7.71 -25.38 -1.45
C ASN A 102 8.28 -24.25 -2.30
N TYR A 103 9.05 -23.35 -1.68
CA TYR A 103 9.84 -22.40 -2.44
C TYR A 103 11.22 -22.98 -2.71
N GLN A 104 11.57 -23.14 -3.99
CA GLN A 104 12.90 -23.59 -4.43
C GLN A 104 13.46 -24.80 -3.66
N THR A 105 12.64 -25.85 -3.45
CA THR A 105 12.99 -27.11 -2.76
C THR A 105 13.04 -27.08 -1.22
N GLN A 106 12.57 -26.01 -0.57
CA GLN A 106 12.45 -25.92 0.88
C GLN A 106 10.97 -26.01 1.30
N SER A 107 10.54 -27.18 1.75
CA SER A 107 9.19 -27.42 2.27
C SER A 107 9.00 -26.80 3.66
N SER A 108 7.98 -25.97 3.87
CA SER A 108 7.59 -25.47 5.19
C SER A 108 6.06 -25.42 5.35
N PRO A 109 5.47 -25.96 6.42
CA PRO A 109 4.05 -25.77 6.72
C PRO A 109 3.83 -24.35 7.23
N SER A 110 3.37 -23.42 6.39
CA SER A 110 3.38 -22.01 6.81
C SER A 110 2.22 -21.13 6.38
N ALA A 111 1.26 -21.59 5.56
CA ALA A 111 0.15 -20.75 5.09
C ALA A 111 -1.12 -21.54 4.80
N LEU A 112 -2.24 -20.85 4.55
CA LEU A 112 -3.41 -21.40 3.85
C LEU A 112 -3.21 -21.22 2.34
N GLY A 113 -3.14 -22.32 1.60
CA GLY A 113 -3.01 -22.31 0.14
C GLY A 113 -4.31 -21.93 -0.55
N ILE A 114 -4.23 -21.06 -1.56
CA ILE A 114 -5.36 -20.65 -2.41
C ILE A 114 -5.08 -21.16 -3.82
N ASP A 115 -5.83 -22.18 -4.24
CA ASP A 115 -5.70 -22.85 -5.53
C ASP A 115 -6.86 -22.50 -6.50
N SER A 116 -7.95 -21.94 -5.98
CA SER A 116 -9.14 -21.53 -6.73
C SER A 116 -9.40 -20.02 -6.62
N THR A 117 -10.59 -19.56 -7.04
CA THR A 117 -11.01 -18.17 -6.84
C THR A 117 -11.82 -18.05 -5.54
N ILE A 118 -11.19 -17.49 -4.50
CA ILE A 118 -11.77 -17.37 -3.16
C ILE A 118 -11.89 -15.89 -2.78
N THR A 119 -13.07 -15.51 -2.26
CA THR A 119 -13.29 -14.24 -1.57
C THR A 119 -13.45 -14.49 -0.08
N ILE A 120 -12.65 -13.82 0.76
CA ILE A 120 -12.77 -13.86 2.22
C ILE A 120 -13.20 -12.48 2.70
N GLN A 121 -14.29 -12.43 3.47
CA GLN A 121 -14.93 -11.18 3.84
C GLN A 121 -15.25 -11.10 5.34
N GLY A 122 -14.96 -9.94 5.95
CA GLY A 122 -15.39 -9.58 7.32
C GLY A 122 -16.90 -9.47 7.46
N THR A 123 -17.42 -9.20 8.67
CA THR A 123 -18.89 -9.17 8.89
C THR A 123 -19.50 -7.79 8.70
N LEU A 124 -18.68 -6.73 8.61
CA LEU A 124 -19.13 -5.35 8.41
C LEU A 124 -18.58 -4.71 7.12
N PRO A 125 -19.18 -5.01 5.96
CA PRO A 125 -18.72 -4.46 4.69
C PRO A 125 -18.75 -2.93 4.63
N GLY A 126 -17.62 -2.31 4.29
CA GLY A 126 -17.50 -0.86 4.18
C GLY A 126 -17.45 -0.10 5.51
N ALA A 127 -17.21 -0.81 6.63
CA ALA A 127 -16.92 -0.15 7.90
C ALA A 127 -15.55 0.57 7.86
N PRO A 128 -15.34 1.64 8.65
CA PRO A 128 -14.07 2.38 8.69
C PRO A 128 -12.87 1.54 9.18
N GLU A 129 -13.16 0.50 9.96
CA GLU A 129 -12.20 -0.48 10.46
C GLU A 129 -12.80 -1.88 10.29
N ALA A 130 -11.97 -2.84 9.89
CA ALA A 130 -12.35 -4.24 9.79
C ALA A 130 -12.69 -4.82 11.18
N ASP A 131 -13.75 -5.62 11.23
CA ASP A 131 -14.26 -6.23 12.47
C ASP A 131 -13.70 -7.63 12.73
N ILE A 132 -13.11 -8.25 11.70
CA ILE A 132 -12.42 -9.53 11.80
C ILE A 132 -10.91 -9.31 11.67
N THR A 133 -10.17 -9.73 12.68
CA THR A 133 -8.71 -9.86 12.65
C THR A 133 -8.35 -11.33 12.48
N ILE A 134 -7.45 -11.67 11.57
CA ILE A 134 -6.82 -12.98 11.46
C ILE A 134 -5.40 -12.83 12.00
N GLU A 135 -5.09 -13.50 13.10
CA GLU A 135 -3.76 -13.55 13.72
C GLU A 135 -3.08 -14.88 13.38
N ALA A 136 -1.89 -14.82 12.79
CA ALA A 136 -1.18 -16.02 12.35
C ALA A 136 -0.09 -16.52 13.33
N LEU A 137 0.16 -15.80 14.42
CA LEU A 137 1.03 -16.21 15.54
C LEU A 137 2.37 -16.86 15.13
N GLY A 138 3.05 -16.27 14.13
CA GLY A 138 4.33 -16.78 13.63
C GLY A 138 4.25 -17.68 12.38
N LEU A 139 3.05 -17.83 11.80
CA LEU A 139 2.83 -18.39 10.46
C LEU A 139 2.54 -17.27 9.46
N ARG A 140 2.60 -17.58 8.16
CA ARG A 140 2.00 -16.75 7.12
C ARG A 140 0.50 -17.03 7.07
N HIS A 141 -0.33 -16.02 6.75
CA HIS A 141 -1.77 -16.23 6.61
C HIS A 141 -2.12 -17.00 5.35
N PHE A 142 -1.76 -16.46 4.18
CA PHE A 142 -2.18 -16.99 2.89
C PHE A 142 -1.02 -17.12 1.91
N GLN A 143 -1.14 -18.12 1.04
CA GLN A 143 -0.34 -18.26 -0.15
C GLN A 143 -1.30 -18.37 -1.35
N VAL A 144 -1.19 -17.44 -2.29
CA VAL A 144 -1.88 -17.53 -3.57
C VAL A 144 -1.01 -18.35 -4.51
N ASN A 145 -1.40 -19.62 -4.71
CA ASN A 145 -0.67 -20.57 -5.53
C ASN A 145 -0.83 -20.26 -7.02
N ASP A 146 -0.12 -21.00 -7.87
CA ASP A 146 -0.15 -20.85 -9.32
C ASP A 146 -1.58 -20.93 -9.88
N GLY A 147 -2.04 -19.83 -10.50
CA GLY A 147 -3.38 -19.67 -11.04
C GLY A 147 -4.51 -19.40 -10.02
N GLY A 148 -4.20 -19.42 -8.73
CA GLY A 148 -5.14 -19.07 -7.66
C GLY A 148 -5.51 -17.58 -7.66
N ARG A 149 -6.69 -17.24 -7.14
CA ARG A 149 -7.14 -15.85 -6.98
C ARG A 149 -7.72 -15.63 -5.58
N LEU A 150 -7.11 -14.71 -4.84
CA LEU A 150 -7.58 -14.32 -3.52
C LEU A 150 -8.15 -12.90 -3.52
N ARG A 151 -9.34 -12.75 -2.94
CA ARG A 151 -9.94 -11.47 -2.58
C ARG A 151 -10.06 -11.35 -1.07
N LEU A 152 -9.49 -10.29 -0.50
CA LEU A 152 -9.56 -9.99 0.94
C LEU A 152 -10.32 -8.68 1.16
N TYR A 153 -11.50 -8.76 1.78
CA TYR A 153 -12.39 -7.62 1.98
C TYR A 153 -12.75 -7.42 3.45
N ASP A 154 -12.56 -6.21 3.96
CA ASP A 154 -12.98 -5.84 5.31
C ASP A 154 -12.32 -6.72 6.42
N LEU A 155 -11.03 -7.04 6.26
CA LEU A 155 -10.26 -7.88 7.19
C LEU A 155 -9.04 -7.16 7.76
N THR A 156 -8.62 -7.52 8.96
CA THR A 156 -7.26 -7.23 9.46
C THR A 156 -6.43 -8.51 9.43
N LEU A 157 -5.28 -8.51 8.78
CA LEU A 157 -4.29 -9.58 8.86
C LEU A 157 -3.13 -9.08 9.73
N SER A 158 -2.97 -9.70 10.91
CA SER A 158 -1.97 -9.31 11.89
C SER A 158 -1.03 -10.45 12.28
N ASP A 159 0.18 -10.07 12.69
CA ASP A 159 1.16 -10.97 13.33
C ASP A 159 1.51 -12.20 12.47
N GLY A 160 1.51 -12.00 11.15
CA GLY A 160 1.98 -12.97 10.17
C GLY A 160 3.50 -12.96 10.10
N GLU A 161 4.13 -14.11 10.14
CA GLU A 161 5.58 -14.24 10.03
C GLU A 161 5.97 -15.33 9.05
N THR A 162 6.98 -15.07 8.23
CA THR A 162 7.53 -16.12 7.38
C THR A 162 8.41 -17.09 8.17
N PRO A 163 8.48 -18.39 7.80
CA PRO A 163 9.42 -19.32 8.41
C PRO A 163 10.87 -18.82 8.38
N LEU A 164 11.68 -19.22 9.38
CA LEU A 164 13.10 -18.87 9.53
C LEU A 164 14.04 -19.53 8.48
N ASN A 165 13.60 -19.63 7.23
CA ASN A 165 14.37 -20.19 6.11
C ASN A 165 14.34 -19.22 4.92
N SER A 166 14.99 -19.58 3.81
CA SER A 166 15.12 -18.67 2.65
C SER A 166 13.82 -18.49 1.85
N ALA A 167 12.70 -19.06 2.29
CA ALA A 167 11.37 -18.86 1.72
C ALA A 167 10.69 -17.56 2.22
N GLY A 168 11.44 -16.72 2.95
CA GLY A 168 11.00 -15.56 3.74
C GLY A 168 10.42 -14.38 2.98
N ARG A 169 9.35 -14.57 2.21
CA ARG A 169 8.63 -13.49 1.51
C ARG A 169 7.16 -13.45 1.93
N GLY A 170 6.59 -12.26 2.09
CA GLY A 170 5.16 -12.06 2.39
C GLY A 170 4.78 -12.62 3.76
N GLY A 171 4.85 -11.80 4.81
CA GLY A 171 4.52 -12.24 6.18
C GLY A 171 3.04 -12.56 6.34
N ALA A 172 2.16 -11.83 5.64
CA ALA A 172 0.74 -12.12 5.58
C ALA A 172 0.38 -12.91 4.32
N VAL A 173 0.75 -12.40 3.15
CA VAL A 173 0.37 -12.99 1.86
C VAL A 173 1.57 -13.07 0.94
N VAL A 174 1.76 -14.23 0.32
CA VAL A 174 2.65 -14.37 -0.84
C VAL A 174 1.83 -14.74 -2.06
N VAL A 175 2.15 -14.15 -3.21
CA VAL A 175 1.49 -14.41 -4.49
C VAL A 175 2.50 -14.99 -5.47
N ASP A 176 2.28 -16.23 -5.90
CA ASP A 176 3.15 -16.95 -6.82
C ASP A 176 2.80 -16.65 -8.29
N ASP A 177 3.54 -17.27 -9.22
CA ASP A 177 3.34 -17.18 -10.67
C ASP A 177 1.86 -17.34 -11.06
N ASN A 178 1.35 -16.51 -11.98
CA ASN A 178 -0.06 -16.49 -12.41
C ASN A 178 -1.11 -16.30 -11.29
N GLY A 179 -0.70 -16.14 -10.04
CA GLY A 179 -1.59 -15.83 -8.92
C GLY A 179 -2.12 -14.40 -9.01
N GLN A 180 -3.31 -14.18 -8.45
CA GLN A 180 -3.93 -12.86 -8.41
C GLN A 180 -4.42 -12.48 -7.01
N LEU A 181 -4.17 -11.24 -6.62
CA LEU A 181 -4.60 -10.70 -5.33
C LEU A 181 -5.38 -9.40 -5.52
N GLU A 182 -6.53 -9.32 -4.84
CA GLU A 182 -7.34 -8.11 -4.75
C GLU A 182 -7.66 -7.85 -3.27
N ILE A 183 -7.37 -6.64 -2.81
CA ILE A 183 -7.55 -6.23 -1.41
C ILE A 183 -8.40 -4.98 -1.38
N LYS A 184 -9.47 -4.99 -0.57
CA LYS A 184 -10.31 -3.82 -0.32
C LYS A 184 -10.62 -3.65 1.15
N ASN A 185 -10.62 -2.41 1.62
CA ASN A 185 -11.04 -2.04 2.98
C ASN A 185 -10.35 -2.86 4.09
N SER A 186 -9.11 -3.31 3.86
CA SER A 186 -8.44 -4.25 4.74
C SER A 186 -7.20 -3.64 5.37
N SER A 187 -6.76 -4.19 6.49
CA SER A 187 -5.59 -3.75 7.25
C SER A 187 -4.56 -4.87 7.36
N PHE A 188 -3.29 -4.53 7.22
CA PHE A 188 -2.15 -5.42 7.39
C PHE A 188 -1.24 -4.81 8.44
N SER A 189 -1.11 -5.46 9.59
CA SER A 189 -0.33 -4.92 10.69
C SER A 189 0.62 -5.90 11.35
N PHE A 190 1.79 -5.43 11.77
CA PHE A 190 2.74 -6.27 12.52
C PHE A 190 3.15 -7.57 11.80
N ASN A 191 3.03 -7.59 10.47
CA ASN A 191 3.48 -8.73 9.68
C ASN A 191 4.97 -8.60 9.38
N LYS A 192 5.66 -9.75 9.37
CA LYS A 192 7.11 -9.83 9.28
C LYS A 192 7.58 -10.85 8.25
N ALA A 193 8.50 -10.43 7.40
CA ALA A 193 9.16 -11.27 6.41
C ALA A 193 10.59 -10.80 6.17
N VAL A 194 11.36 -11.52 5.34
CA VAL A 194 12.59 -10.95 4.80
C VAL A 194 12.24 -9.93 3.71
N ASN A 195 11.34 -10.26 2.78
CA ASN A 195 10.84 -9.30 1.79
C ASN A 195 9.33 -9.20 1.81
N GLY A 196 8.79 -7.99 1.76
CA GLY A 196 7.36 -7.76 1.81
C GLY A 196 6.81 -8.16 3.17
N GLY A 197 7.09 -7.35 4.19
CA GLY A 197 6.72 -7.67 5.57
C GLY A 197 5.25 -8.11 5.70
N ALA A 198 4.35 -7.47 4.93
CA ALA A 198 2.99 -7.95 4.73
C ALA A 198 2.84 -8.81 3.46
N ILE A 199 3.12 -8.25 2.29
CA ILE A 199 2.78 -8.86 1.00
C ILE A 199 4.02 -8.97 0.10
N ALA A 200 4.19 -10.12 -0.52
CA ALA A 200 5.18 -10.30 -1.59
C ALA A 200 4.54 -10.85 -2.87
N PHE A 201 4.72 -10.13 -3.98
CA PHE A 201 4.40 -10.58 -5.33
C PHE A 201 5.64 -11.18 -5.97
N GLN A 202 5.57 -12.44 -6.39
CA GLN A 202 6.68 -13.12 -7.06
C GLN A 202 6.64 -12.89 -8.57
N SER A 203 7.73 -13.30 -9.23
CA SER A 203 7.79 -13.36 -10.69
C SER A 203 6.55 -14.05 -11.27
N GLY A 204 5.96 -13.50 -12.31
CA GLY A 204 4.80 -14.07 -12.97
C GLY A 204 3.46 -13.81 -12.27
N ALA A 205 3.44 -13.24 -11.06
CA ALA A 205 2.19 -12.81 -10.42
C ALA A 205 1.44 -11.82 -11.33
N LEU A 206 0.11 -11.95 -11.40
CA LEU A 206 -0.74 -11.13 -12.26
C LEU A 206 -1.05 -9.76 -11.63
N ASP A 207 -1.74 -8.91 -12.40
CA ASP A 207 -2.15 -7.59 -11.94
C ASP A 207 -2.93 -7.66 -10.62
N ALA A 208 -2.53 -6.80 -9.68
CA ALA A 208 -3.09 -6.73 -8.34
C ALA A 208 -3.69 -5.35 -8.05
N LEU A 209 -4.78 -5.35 -7.29
CA LEU A 209 -5.46 -4.13 -6.84
C LEU A 209 -5.50 -4.09 -5.31
N ILE A 210 -5.01 -3.00 -4.74
CA ILE A 210 -5.08 -2.70 -3.31
C ILE A 210 -5.82 -1.37 -3.17
N GLU A 211 -7.01 -1.41 -2.60
CA GLU A 211 -7.88 -0.24 -2.51
C GLU A 211 -8.34 0.00 -1.06
N ASN A 212 -8.40 1.26 -0.64
CA ASN A 212 -8.97 1.66 0.66
C ASN A 212 -8.36 0.89 1.84
N SER A 213 -7.07 0.56 1.77
CA SER A 213 -6.44 -0.40 2.68
C SER A 213 -5.28 0.21 3.47
N LYS A 214 -4.96 -0.39 4.62
CA LYS A 214 -3.96 0.12 5.58
C LYS A 214 -2.82 -0.88 5.74
N PHE A 215 -1.57 -0.42 5.67
CA PHE A 215 -0.38 -1.22 5.97
C PHE A 215 0.40 -0.52 7.07
N ARG A 216 0.44 -1.11 8.27
CA ARG A 216 1.02 -0.45 9.44
C ARG A 216 1.97 -1.35 10.21
N PHE A 217 3.16 -0.84 10.55
CA PHE A 217 4.08 -1.58 11.42
C PHE A 217 4.49 -2.94 10.86
N ASN A 218 4.52 -3.10 9.53
CA ASN A 218 5.07 -4.30 8.90
C ASN A 218 6.58 -4.17 8.79
N ASP A 219 7.28 -5.30 8.90
CA ASP A 219 8.72 -5.37 9.09
C ASP A 219 9.36 -6.32 8.06
N ALA A 220 10.21 -5.77 7.20
CA ALA A 220 11.11 -6.51 6.32
C ALA A 220 12.53 -6.49 6.91
N SER A 221 12.84 -7.43 7.81
CA SER A 221 14.17 -7.59 8.39
C SER A 221 14.66 -9.03 8.24
N ASP A 222 15.96 -9.22 7.96
CA ASP A 222 16.54 -10.57 7.95
C ASP A 222 16.53 -11.17 9.36
N ASN A 223 15.65 -12.14 9.58
CA ASN A 223 15.56 -12.90 10.83
C ASN A 223 16.63 -14.00 10.93
N ASN A 224 17.46 -14.19 9.89
CA ASN A 224 18.47 -15.24 9.80
C ASN A 224 19.89 -14.67 9.76
N PRO A 225 20.64 -14.68 10.87
CA PRO A 225 21.99 -14.12 10.94
C PRO A 225 23.04 -14.86 10.09
N GLY A 226 22.66 -15.91 9.36
CA GLY A 226 23.52 -16.66 8.44
C GLY A 226 23.35 -16.32 6.96
N THR A 227 22.35 -15.50 6.59
CA THR A 227 22.13 -15.07 5.20
C THR A 227 22.59 -13.64 5.01
N SER A 228 23.10 -13.32 3.82
CA SER A 228 23.35 -11.95 3.39
C SER A 228 22.09 -11.34 2.76
N SER A 229 20.90 -11.75 3.21
CA SER A 229 19.66 -11.26 2.62
C SER A 229 19.41 -9.85 3.12
N LEU A 230 19.00 -8.98 2.21
CA LEU A 230 18.64 -7.61 2.51
C LEU A 230 17.11 -7.55 2.51
N GLY A 231 16.53 -6.92 3.52
CA GLY A 231 15.09 -6.78 3.67
C GLY A 231 14.54 -5.69 2.76
N LEU A 232 13.60 -6.07 1.89
CA LEU A 232 13.05 -5.21 0.85
C LEU A 232 11.55 -5.06 1.03
N GLY A 233 11.05 -3.82 0.99
CA GLY A 233 9.62 -3.55 1.04
C GLY A 233 9.03 -3.89 2.40
N GLY A 234 9.11 -2.97 3.37
CA GLY A 234 8.65 -3.22 4.73
C GLY A 234 7.19 -3.64 4.82
N ALA A 235 6.34 -3.16 3.92
CA ALA A 235 4.98 -3.66 3.72
C ALA A 235 4.89 -4.55 2.47
N ILE A 236 5.26 -4.02 1.30
CA ILE A 236 4.98 -4.64 0.01
C ILE A 236 6.28 -4.80 -0.78
N PHE A 237 6.53 -6.02 -1.24
CA PHE A 237 7.61 -6.34 -2.15
C PHE A 237 7.06 -6.83 -3.48
N ILE A 238 7.53 -6.26 -4.58
CA ILE A 238 7.16 -6.64 -5.95
C ILE A 238 8.43 -7.10 -6.68
N ASP A 239 8.51 -8.40 -6.94
CA ASP A 239 9.66 -9.00 -7.62
C ASP A 239 9.66 -8.69 -9.13
N SER A 240 10.84 -8.87 -9.73
CA SER A 240 11.02 -8.91 -11.17
C SER A 240 10.04 -9.90 -11.83
N GLY A 241 9.44 -9.51 -12.95
CA GLY A 241 8.51 -10.35 -13.70
C GLY A 241 7.08 -10.41 -13.18
N ALA A 242 6.76 -9.81 -12.03
CA ALA A 242 5.37 -9.55 -11.64
C ALA A 242 4.72 -8.53 -12.59
N GLN A 243 3.39 -8.58 -12.74
CA GLN A 243 2.65 -7.56 -13.48
C GLN A 243 2.37 -6.33 -12.60
N THR A 244 1.51 -5.42 -13.07
CA THR A 244 1.34 -4.11 -12.44
C THR A 244 0.59 -4.23 -11.12
N VAL A 245 1.13 -3.64 -10.06
CA VAL A 245 0.42 -3.48 -8.80
C VAL A 245 -0.15 -2.06 -8.73
N THR A 246 -1.46 -1.96 -8.49
CA THR A 246 -2.18 -0.70 -8.33
C THR A 246 -2.61 -0.53 -6.88
N ILE A 247 -2.17 0.57 -6.26
CA ILE A 247 -2.48 0.94 -4.87
C ILE A 247 -3.24 2.26 -4.89
N GLU A 248 -4.48 2.23 -4.40
CA GLU A 248 -5.40 3.36 -4.48
C GLU A 248 -6.08 3.64 -3.14
N ASN A 249 -6.26 4.92 -2.81
CA ASN A 249 -6.98 5.38 -1.61
C ASN A 249 -6.47 4.73 -0.31
N SER A 250 -5.17 4.42 -0.24
CA SER A 250 -4.60 3.56 0.81
C SER A 250 -3.66 4.35 1.72
N TYR A 251 -3.26 3.70 2.81
CA TYR A 251 -2.40 4.31 3.83
C TYR A 251 -1.31 3.33 4.26
N LEU A 252 -0.05 3.67 4.00
CA LEU A 252 1.11 2.86 4.37
C LEU A 252 1.96 3.63 5.37
N SER A 253 2.02 3.16 6.62
CA SER A 253 2.77 3.86 7.66
C SER A 253 3.57 3.03 8.61
N HIS A 254 4.66 3.61 9.11
CA HIS A 254 5.48 2.96 10.14
C HIS A 254 5.96 1.57 9.74
N ASN A 255 6.08 1.31 8.44
CA ASN A 255 6.68 0.09 7.94
C ASN A 255 8.20 0.26 7.90
N TYR A 256 8.92 -0.84 8.09
CA TYR A 256 10.37 -0.84 8.21
C TYR A 256 11.00 -1.86 7.28
N ALA A 257 12.10 -1.47 6.62
CA ALA A 257 12.95 -2.38 5.88
C ALA A 257 14.43 -2.18 6.26
N ASP A 258 15.15 -3.25 6.58
CA ASP A 258 16.58 -3.16 6.91
C ASP A 258 17.49 -2.91 5.67
N ALA A 259 16.90 -2.78 4.48
CA ALA A 259 17.59 -2.27 3.31
C ALA A 259 16.79 -1.22 2.52
N HIS A 260 15.84 -1.60 1.68
CA HIS A 260 15.28 -0.70 0.67
C HIS A 260 13.76 -0.66 0.68
N GLY A 261 13.19 0.52 0.48
CA GLY A 261 11.74 0.69 0.36
C GLY A 261 11.06 0.42 1.69
N GLY A 262 11.14 1.37 2.64
CA GLY A 262 10.62 1.17 3.99
C GLY A 262 9.14 0.77 4.01
N ALA A 263 8.35 1.21 3.02
CA ALA A 263 7.03 0.64 2.75
C ALA A 263 7.04 -0.30 1.55
N ILE A 264 7.50 0.18 0.40
CA ILE A 264 7.35 -0.50 -0.88
C ILE A 264 8.70 -0.62 -1.57
N TYR A 265 9.02 -1.84 -1.97
CA TYR A 265 10.06 -2.10 -2.94
C TYR A 265 9.42 -2.66 -4.22
N THR A 266 9.83 -2.16 -5.38
CA THR A 266 9.41 -2.70 -6.67
C THR A 266 10.53 -2.77 -7.68
N ASP A 267 10.57 -3.88 -8.40
CA ASP A 267 11.36 -4.07 -9.63
C ASP A 267 10.48 -4.07 -10.90
N GLN A 268 9.19 -3.75 -10.75
CA GLN A 268 8.19 -3.74 -11.82
C GLN A 268 7.31 -2.49 -11.78
N SER A 269 6.44 -2.35 -12.77
CA SER A 269 5.54 -1.21 -12.86
C SER A 269 4.60 -1.11 -11.66
N ILE A 270 4.42 0.11 -11.16
CA ILE A 270 3.55 0.38 -10.01
C ILE A 270 2.72 1.64 -10.25
N VAL A 271 1.46 1.58 -9.80
CA VAL A 271 0.55 2.72 -9.82
C VAL A 271 0.15 3.04 -8.38
N ILE A 272 0.40 4.27 -7.92
CA ILE A 272 0.03 4.76 -6.59
C ILE A 272 -0.88 5.98 -6.77
N LYS A 273 -2.13 5.88 -6.33
CA LYS A 273 -3.09 7.00 -6.42
C LYS A 273 -3.74 7.28 -5.08
N ASN A 274 -3.98 8.56 -4.77
CA ASN A 274 -4.75 8.97 -3.60
C ASN A 274 -4.24 8.31 -2.29
N THR A 275 -2.93 8.09 -2.19
CA THR A 275 -2.36 7.22 -1.16
C THR A 275 -1.36 8.00 -0.32
N GLU A 276 -1.36 7.75 0.97
CA GLU A 276 -0.41 8.34 1.91
C GLU A 276 0.62 7.30 2.35
N LEU A 277 1.90 7.62 2.14
CA LEU A 277 3.03 6.88 2.64
C LEU A 277 3.74 7.73 3.69
N ASN A 278 3.61 7.38 4.97
CA ASN A 278 4.19 8.20 6.03
C ASN A 278 4.95 7.44 7.13
N HIS A 279 5.95 8.08 7.73
CA HIS A 279 6.75 7.49 8.82
C HIS A 279 7.33 6.11 8.50
N ASN A 280 7.56 5.77 7.24
CA ASN A 280 8.23 4.53 6.85
C ASN A 280 9.75 4.72 6.93
N ASP A 281 10.49 3.68 7.29
CA ASP A 281 11.94 3.77 7.55
C ASP A 281 12.70 2.66 6.80
N ALA A 282 13.82 3.05 6.18
CA ALA A 282 14.71 2.15 5.45
C ALA A 282 16.17 2.38 5.86
N ASP A 283 16.89 1.31 6.18
CA ASP A 283 18.29 1.39 6.58
C ASP A 283 19.26 1.69 5.41
N ASN A 284 18.80 1.61 4.15
CA ASN A 284 19.55 2.11 3.00
C ASN A 284 18.80 3.25 2.28
N ASN A 285 17.99 2.94 1.26
CA ASN A 285 17.47 3.93 0.32
C ASN A 285 15.95 3.84 0.18
N GLY A 286 15.30 4.97 -0.13
CA GLY A 286 13.87 5.01 -0.40
C GLY A 286 13.08 4.75 0.88
N GLY A 287 13.00 5.75 1.76
CA GLY A 287 12.38 5.57 3.08
C GLY A 287 10.92 5.13 3.02
N ALA A 288 10.20 5.51 1.95
CA ALA A 288 8.91 4.93 1.63
C ALA A 288 9.00 3.97 0.44
N LEU A 289 9.50 4.45 -0.70
CA LEU A 289 9.41 3.76 -1.98
C LEU A 289 10.80 3.64 -2.62
N TYR A 290 11.15 2.40 -2.96
CA TYR A 290 12.33 2.09 -3.77
C TYR A 290 11.89 1.47 -5.10
N VAL A 291 12.39 2.03 -6.21
CA VAL A 291 12.00 1.69 -7.58
C VAL A 291 13.26 1.26 -8.36
N LEU A 292 13.44 -0.05 -8.56
CA LEU A 292 14.56 -0.65 -9.33
C LEU A 292 14.23 -0.91 -10.81
N THR A 293 13.09 -0.46 -11.29
CA THR A 293 12.31 -1.17 -12.31
C THR A 293 12.94 -1.26 -13.71
N GLN A 294 12.47 -2.25 -14.47
CA GLN A 294 12.44 -2.29 -15.94
C GLN A 294 11.10 -1.76 -16.52
N GLY A 295 10.32 -1.00 -15.74
CA GLY A 295 8.95 -0.59 -16.03
C GLY A 295 8.68 0.89 -15.71
N ASN A 296 7.41 1.27 -15.55
CA ASN A 296 7.01 2.65 -15.23
C ASN A 296 6.43 2.77 -13.81
N ALA A 297 6.71 3.88 -13.11
CA ALA A 297 6.01 4.22 -11.88
C ALA A 297 5.11 5.44 -12.12
N THR A 298 3.81 5.31 -11.83
CA THR A 298 2.85 6.42 -11.91
C THR A 298 2.33 6.75 -10.53
N ILE A 299 2.59 7.96 -10.06
CA ILE A 299 2.18 8.44 -8.74
C ILE A 299 1.28 9.65 -8.92
N SER A 300 0.08 9.65 -8.35
CA SER A 300 -0.83 10.79 -8.48
C SER A 300 -1.61 11.07 -7.22
N ASN A 301 -1.82 12.34 -6.90
CA ASN A 301 -2.61 12.75 -5.74
C ASN A 301 -2.18 12.05 -4.43
N SER A 302 -0.88 11.90 -4.22
CA SER A 302 -0.35 11.10 -3.12
C SER A 302 0.54 11.92 -2.19
N ILE A 303 0.69 11.47 -0.95
CA ILE A 303 1.51 12.14 0.06
C ILE A 303 2.63 11.22 0.52
N PHE A 304 3.87 11.72 0.49
CA PHE A 304 5.04 11.09 1.09
C PHE A 304 5.54 11.98 2.22
N TYR A 305 5.35 11.53 3.46
CA TYR A 305 5.57 12.38 4.63
C TYR A 305 6.37 11.72 5.74
N LYS A 306 7.42 12.39 6.22
CA LYS A 306 8.23 11.91 7.36
C LYS A 306 8.78 10.49 7.17
N ASN A 307 9.01 10.08 5.94
CA ASN A 307 9.72 8.85 5.66
C ASN A 307 11.22 9.08 5.85
N LYS A 308 11.94 8.02 6.18
CA LYS A 308 13.35 8.09 6.52
C LYS A 308 14.15 7.03 5.77
N ALA A 309 15.26 7.45 5.18
CA ALA A 309 16.28 6.57 4.63
C ALA A 309 17.63 6.90 5.27
N LEU A 310 18.42 5.92 5.69
CA LEU A 310 19.77 6.23 6.23
C LEU A 310 20.79 6.64 5.15
N LYS A 311 20.46 6.47 3.86
CA LYS A 311 21.30 6.93 2.73
C LYS A 311 20.57 7.98 1.88
N SER A 312 19.95 7.61 0.76
CA SER A 312 19.41 8.57 -0.23
C SER A 312 17.91 8.39 -0.47
N GLY A 313 17.24 9.45 -0.89
CA GLY A 313 15.81 9.44 -1.19
C GLY A 313 14.98 9.18 0.05
N GLY A 314 14.87 10.18 0.95
CA GLY A 314 14.17 10.02 2.22
C GLY A 314 12.72 9.54 2.04
N ALA A 315 12.06 9.90 0.93
CA ALA A 315 10.82 9.29 0.48
C ALA A 315 11.03 8.28 -0.64
N LEU A 316 11.56 8.74 -1.78
CA LEU A 316 11.60 8.00 -3.04
C LEU A 316 13.04 7.88 -3.52
N TYR A 317 13.45 6.66 -3.84
CA TYR A 317 14.72 6.38 -4.50
C TYR A 317 14.53 5.58 -5.78
N THR A 318 15.24 5.96 -6.85
CA THR A 318 15.34 5.17 -8.08
C THR A 318 16.74 5.27 -8.72
N ASN A 319 17.22 4.19 -9.34
CA ASN A 319 18.55 4.16 -9.98
C ASN A 319 18.71 3.15 -11.14
N SER A 320 17.64 2.55 -11.65
CA SER A 320 17.69 1.65 -12.81
C SER A 320 17.83 2.36 -14.16
N GLN A 321 18.92 2.07 -14.87
CA GLN A 321 19.19 2.58 -16.22
C GLN A 321 18.23 2.01 -17.29
N ASP A 322 17.47 0.96 -16.94
CA ASP A 322 16.51 0.29 -17.84
C ASP A 322 15.06 0.79 -17.64
N MET A 323 14.88 1.90 -16.90
CA MET A 323 13.57 2.45 -16.58
C MET A 323 13.07 3.41 -17.67
N ASP A 324 11.79 3.28 -18.04
CA ASP A 324 11.12 4.15 -19.03
C ASP A 324 10.84 5.56 -18.45
N SER A 325 10.08 5.66 -17.35
CA SER A 325 9.79 6.92 -16.66
C SER A 325 9.13 6.76 -15.28
N ILE A 326 9.37 7.73 -14.39
CA ILE A 326 8.53 7.96 -13.21
C ILE A 326 7.72 9.23 -13.47
N VAL A 327 6.40 9.10 -13.51
CA VAL A 327 5.48 10.21 -13.69
C VAL A 327 4.79 10.50 -12.37
N MET A 328 4.88 11.75 -11.91
CA MET A 328 4.22 12.18 -10.69
C MET A 328 3.36 13.42 -10.92
N VAL A 329 2.10 13.37 -10.50
CA VAL A 329 1.15 14.48 -10.69
C VAL A 329 0.43 14.85 -9.40
N ASN A 330 0.37 16.14 -9.07
CA ASN A 330 -0.39 16.67 -7.92
C ASN A 330 -0.12 15.91 -6.62
N SER A 331 1.15 15.66 -6.29
CA SER A 331 1.54 14.93 -5.09
C SER A 331 2.42 15.80 -4.18
N THR A 332 2.44 15.49 -2.89
CA THR A 332 3.19 16.24 -1.88
C THR A 332 4.24 15.36 -1.21
N ILE A 333 5.51 15.74 -1.30
CA ILE A 333 6.65 15.05 -0.71
C ILE A 333 7.31 16.02 0.27
N ALA A 334 7.12 15.78 1.56
CA ALA A 334 7.57 16.73 2.58
C ALA A 334 8.07 16.09 3.86
N LYS A 335 9.01 16.77 4.52
CA LYS A 335 9.58 16.37 5.82
C LYS A 335 10.19 14.97 5.83
N ASN A 336 10.58 14.45 4.68
CA ASN A 336 11.32 13.20 4.60
C ASN A 336 12.79 13.46 4.94
N ASP A 337 13.48 12.45 5.47
CA ASP A 337 14.85 12.57 5.96
C ASP A 337 15.75 11.50 5.30
N ALA A 338 16.81 11.95 4.64
CA ALA A 338 17.86 11.10 4.12
C ALA A 338 19.14 11.33 4.96
N GLY A 339 19.83 10.26 5.39
CA GLY A 339 21.22 10.38 5.86
C GLY A 339 21.45 10.49 7.37
N LEU A 340 20.46 10.26 8.23
CA LEU A 340 20.60 10.51 9.68
C LEU A 340 21.77 9.76 10.37
N ASP A 341 22.34 8.69 9.79
CA ASP A 341 23.51 7.98 10.36
C ASP A 341 24.87 8.37 9.73
N LEU A 342 25.19 9.66 9.78
CA LEU A 342 26.43 10.21 9.23
C LEU A 342 27.64 10.21 10.19
N VAL A 343 27.63 9.46 11.30
CA VAL A 343 28.83 9.38 12.17
C VAL A 343 29.78 8.24 11.79
N LEU A 344 29.36 7.22 11.02
CA LEU A 344 30.18 5.99 10.90
C LEU A 344 30.62 5.54 9.50
N ARG A 345 30.17 6.10 8.37
CA ARG A 345 30.38 5.39 7.08
C ARG A 345 30.78 6.15 5.82
N GLY A 346 30.91 7.47 5.82
CA GLY A 346 31.38 8.20 4.63
C GLY A 346 30.55 7.96 3.36
N ALA A 347 29.28 7.58 3.53
CA ALA A 347 28.34 7.43 2.43
C ALA A 347 27.93 8.82 1.94
N GLN A 348 27.95 9.03 0.62
CA GLN A 348 27.30 10.19 0.02
C GLN A 348 25.80 9.97 0.12
N THR A 349 25.13 10.87 0.82
CA THR A 349 23.68 11.01 0.83
C THR A 349 23.30 11.89 -0.36
N ALA A 350 22.03 11.81 -0.77
CA ALA A 350 21.50 12.67 -1.82
C ALA A 350 19.97 12.65 -1.77
N GLY A 351 19.35 13.81 -1.98
CA GLY A 351 17.91 13.95 -2.20
C GLY A 351 17.10 13.63 -0.94
N GLY A 352 16.98 14.61 -0.05
CA GLY A 352 16.22 14.51 1.19
C GLY A 352 14.78 14.00 0.98
N GLY A 353 14.13 14.41 -0.11
CA GLY A 353 12.84 13.88 -0.53
C GLY A 353 13.00 12.79 -1.58
N ILE A 354 13.53 13.16 -2.74
CA ILE A 354 13.61 12.32 -3.93
C ILE A 354 15.05 12.21 -4.40
N TYR A 355 15.49 10.98 -4.66
CA TYR A 355 16.73 10.72 -5.38
C TYR A 355 16.45 9.97 -6.68
N SER A 356 17.06 10.44 -7.77
CA SER A 356 17.23 9.63 -8.97
C SER A 356 18.65 9.70 -9.51
N GLY A 357 19.24 8.52 -9.74
CA GLY A 357 20.55 8.39 -10.37
C GLY A 357 20.53 8.23 -11.90
N ILE A 358 19.38 8.48 -12.54
CA ILE A 358 19.24 8.38 -14.00
C ILE A 358 18.73 9.72 -14.51
N ASP A 359 19.31 10.16 -15.62
CA ASP A 359 19.00 11.47 -16.17
C ASP A 359 17.66 11.48 -16.92
N ASN A 360 16.87 12.55 -16.77
CA ASN A 360 15.64 12.86 -17.52
C ASN A 360 14.46 11.87 -17.40
N ASN A 361 14.47 11.00 -16.39
CA ASN A 361 13.48 9.94 -16.19
C ASN A 361 12.29 10.34 -15.27
N LEU A 362 12.46 11.38 -14.47
CA LEU A 362 11.46 11.89 -13.54
C LEU A 362 10.68 13.01 -14.23
N LEU A 363 9.40 12.78 -14.48
CA LEU A 363 8.48 13.75 -15.05
C LEU A 363 7.48 14.19 -13.98
N LEU A 364 7.63 15.44 -13.53
CA LEU A 364 6.86 15.99 -12.42
C LEU A 364 5.89 17.07 -12.92
N HIS A 365 4.62 16.98 -12.52
CA HIS A 365 3.62 18.01 -12.76
C HIS A 365 2.84 18.39 -11.51
N ASN A 366 2.68 19.69 -11.25
CA ASN A 366 1.86 20.20 -10.14
C ASN A 366 2.27 19.66 -8.75
N ASN A 367 3.50 19.21 -8.54
CA ASN A 367 3.88 18.61 -7.26
C ASN A 367 4.41 19.65 -6.27
N ILE A 368 4.41 19.30 -4.98
CA ILE A 368 5.19 19.97 -3.95
C ILE A 368 6.28 18.99 -3.49
N VAL A 369 7.54 19.40 -3.57
CA VAL A 369 8.67 18.69 -2.95
C VAL A 369 9.44 19.71 -2.10
N ALA A 370 9.20 19.72 -0.80
CA ALA A 370 9.68 20.77 0.09
C ALA A 370 9.80 20.32 1.55
N ASP A 371 10.60 21.04 2.33
CA ASP A 371 10.90 20.73 3.73
C ASP A 371 11.52 19.34 3.94
N ASN A 372 12.11 18.73 2.90
CA ASN A 372 12.83 17.48 3.06
C ASN A 372 14.27 17.76 3.49
N ARG A 373 14.83 16.84 4.26
CA ARG A 373 16.14 17.00 4.88
C ARG A 373 17.09 15.97 4.33
N GLU A 374 18.28 16.42 3.99
CA GLU A 374 19.42 15.55 3.75
C GLU A 374 20.47 15.85 4.81
N ALA A 375 20.77 14.88 5.67
CA ALA A 375 21.80 15.06 6.68
C ALA A 375 23.14 15.39 6.00
N GLY A 376 23.77 16.50 6.39
CA GLY A 376 24.97 17.00 5.73
C GLY A 376 24.90 18.52 5.54
N THR A 377 25.50 19.02 4.47
CA THR A 377 25.46 20.44 4.08
C THR A 377 24.48 20.74 2.95
N ASP A 378 23.89 19.71 2.35
CA ASP A 378 23.35 19.86 1.01
C ASP A 378 21.81 19.99 0.96
N ASP A 379 21.06 19.60 2.01
CA ASP A 379 19.61 19.86 2.25
C ASP A 379 18.71 19.87 0.99
N ASP A 380 19.06 19.11 -0.03
CA ASP A 380 18.37 19.14 -1.33
C ASP A 380 17.05 18.40 -1.24
N ASP A 381 15.96 19.04 -1.67
CA ASP A 381 14.66 18.37 -1.74
C ASP A 381 14.67 17.24 -2.79
N ILE A 382 15.35 17.48 -3.91
CA ILE A 382 15.52 16.55 -5.02
C ILE A 382 16.99 16.52 -5.44
N SER A 383 17.54 15.33 -5.58
CA SER A 383 18.82 15.10 -6.27
C SER A 383 18.55 14.22 -7.50
N ALA A 384 18.47 14.85 -8.67
CA ALA A 384 18.16 14.22 -9.95
C ALA A 384 18.34 15.20 -11.13
N ASP A 385 18.47 14.67 -12.34
CA ASP A 385 18.19 15.43 -13.57
C ASP A 385 16.75 15.15 -14.02
N LEU A 386 15.86 16.13 -13.85
CA LEU A 386 14.44 15.97 -14.20
C LEU A 386 14.23 16.07 -15.70
N ASN A 387 13.15 15.46 -16.18
CA ASN A 387 12.70 15.68 -17.54
C ASN A 387 12.33 17.16 -17.75
N GLU A 388 12.84 17.80 -18.81
CA GLU A 388 12.57 19.22 -19.15
C GLU A 388 11.08 19.53 -19.35
N ALA A 389 10.24 18.53 -19.63
CA ALA A 389 8.79 18.72 -19.73
C ALA A 389 8.11 18.94 -18.36
N SER A 390 8.83 18.69 -17.24
CA SER A 390 8.32 18.90 -15.89
C SER A 390 7.86 20.34 -15.68
N SER A 391 6.68 20.52 -15.08
CA SER A 391 6.01 21.82 -15.05
C SER A 391 5.17 22.05 -13.82
N TYR A 392 5.04 23.31 -13.42
CA TYR A 392 4.21 23.74 -12.29
C TYR A 392 4.53 23.04 -10.95
N ASN A 393 5.77 22.58 -10.75
CA ASN A 393 6.20 22.01 -9.47
C ASN A 393 6.68 23.11 -8.54
N LEU A 394 6.43 22.97 -7.23
CA LEU A 394 7.07 23.75 -6.18
C LEU A 394 8.16 22.89 -5.55
N ILE A 395 9.41 23.32 -5.70
CA ILE A 395 10.59 22.70 -5.12
C ILE A 395 11.12 23.67 -4.07
N GLY A 396 11.13 23.26 -2.81
CA GLY A 396 11.41 24.14 -1.68
C GLY A 396 12.85 24.66 -1.67
N LEU A 397 13.81 23.76 -1.92
CA LEU A 397 15.23 24.04 -1.93
C LEU A 397 15.97 23.20 -2.97
N ASN A 398 16.74 23.90 -3.81
CA ASN A 398 17.77 23.34 -4.68
C ASN A 398 19.13 24.01 -4.37
N ASN A 399 20.11 23.19 -4.04
CA ASN A 399 21.51 23.50 -3.72
C ASN A 399 22.47 23.02 -4.84
N GLY A 400 21.94 22.74 -6.03
CA GLY A 400 22.72 22.42 -7.22
C GLY A 400 22.77 20.95 -7.59
N SER A 401 21.97 20.09 -6.92
CA SER A 401 21.80 18.68 -7.28
C SER A 401 20.58 18.41 -8.16
N LEU A 402 19.80 19.44 -8.49
CA LEU A 402 18.65 19.36 -9.37
C LEU A 402 18.95 20.04 -10.72
N PHE A 403 18.78 19.27 -11.80
CA PHE A 403 18.91 19.70 -13.19
C PHE A 403 17.60 19.50 -13.97
N GLY A 404 17.53 20.02 -15.20
CA GLY A 404 16.38 19.88 -16.11
C GLY A 404 15.21 20.84 -15.87
N VAL A 405 15.10 21.45 -14.68
CA VAL A 405 14.11 22.49 -14.37
C VAL A 405 14.78 23.75 -13.79
N ILE A 406 14.21 24.91 -14.10
CA ILE A 406 14.68 26.22 -13.64
C ILE A 406 13.49 26.99 -13.04
N ASP A 407 13.76 27.83 -12.05
CA ASP A 407 12.75 28.69 -11.44
C ASP A 407 12.02 29.55 -12.48
N HIS A 408 10.70 29.61 -12.36
CA HIS A 408 9.73 30.26 -13.27
C HIS A 408 9.67 29.73 -14.70
N ASP A 409 10.48 28.74 -15.08
CA ASP A 409 10.35 28.08 -16.38
C ASP A 409 9.26 27.00 -16.33
N ASN A 410 8.43 26.95 -17.38
CA ASN A 410 7.28 26.05 -17.48
C ASN A 410 6.36 26.07 -16.23
N GLY A 411 6.29 27.22 -15.54
CA GLY A 411 5.51 27.40 -14.31
C GLY A 411 6.13 26.82 -13.04
N ASN A 412 7.34 26.23 -13.09
CA ASN A 412 8.02 25.73 -11.90
C ASN A 412 8.37 26.86 -10.92
N LEU A 413 8.40 26.55 -9.64
CA LEU A 413 8.90 27.40 -8.57
C LEU A 413 10.03 26.61 -7.90
N VAL A 414 11.26 27.12 -7.96
CA VAL A 414 12.45 26.40 -7.46
C VAL A 414 13.23 27.31 -6.52
N GLY A 415 13.16 27.01 -5.22
CA GLY A 415 13.89 27.75 -4.20
C GLY A 415 15.39 27.48 -4.26
N THR A 416 16.17 28.43 -3.74
CA THR A 416 17.63 28.33 -3.63
C THR A 416 18.06 28.41 -2.17
N ILE A 417 19.34 28.14 -1.87
CA ILE A 417 19.86 28.33 -0.51
C ILE A 417 19.66 29.76 0.01
N ALA A 418 19.78 30.76 -0.88
CA ALA A 418 19.63 32.16 -0.50
C ALA A 418 18.16 32.56 -0.30
N GLU A 419 17.28 31.98 -1.10
CA GLU A 419 15.84 32.28 -1.13
C GLU A 419 15.05 30.96 -1.24
N PRO A 420 14.96 30.19 -0.14
CA PRO A 420 14.19 28.95 -0.13
C PRO A 420 12.69 29.26 -0.16
N ILE A 421 11.91 28.39 -0.80
CA ILE A 421 10.46 28.54 -0.90
C ILE A 421 9.79 27.70 0.18
N ASN A 422 9.11 28.36 1.10
CA ASN A 422 8.27 27.67 2.08
C ASN A 422 6.89 27.39 1.46
N PRO A 423 6.49 26.11 1.29
CA PRO A 423 5.17 25.74 0.75
C PRO A 423 4.00 26.06 1.69
N ARG A 424 4.26 26.48 2.94
CA ARG A 424 3.27 26.76 3.99
C ARG A 424 2.30 25.61 4.18
N LEU A 425 2.88 24.42 4.42
CA LEU A 425 2.12 23.20 4.69
C LEU A 425 1.48 23.27 6.07
N LYS A 426 0.16 23.05 6.12
CA LYS A 426 -0.63 23.02 7.35
C LYS A 426 -1.04 21.59 7.68
N ILE A 427 -0.61 21.10 8.84
CA ILE A 427 -1.00 19.77 9.32
C ILE A 427 -2.38 19.88 9.98
N SER A 428 -3.37 19.18 9.43
CA SER A 428 -4.64 18.99 10.12
C SER A 428 -4.49 17.93 11.20
N GLN A 429 -4.60 18.32 12.47
CA GLN A 429 -4.61 17.39 13.60
C GLN A 429 -5.83 16.46 13.59
N LEU A 430 -6.89 16.82 12.85
CA LEU A 430 -8.13 16.04 12.76
C LEU A 430 -8.16 15.06 11.59
N LEU A 431 -7.50 15.40 10.47
CA LEU A 431 -7.57 14.60 9.25
C LEU A 431 -6.27 13.83 8.96
N THR A 432 -5.22 14.01 9.77
CA THR A 432 -3.86 13.51 9.50
C THR A 432 -3.28 13.94 8.14
N VAL A 433 -3.97 14.82 7.40
CA VAL A 433 -3.58 15.30 6.07
C VAL A 433 -2.77 16.59 6.14
N ILE A 434 -1.86 16.73 5.18
CA ILE A 434 -1.07 17.94 4.93
C ILE A 434 -1.82 18.81 3.92
N GLY A 435 -2.45 19.88 4.41
CA GLY A 435 -3.06 20.91 3.56
C GLY A 435 -2.14 22.11 3.34
N LEU A 436 -2.68 23.18 2.76
CA LEU A 436 -1.98 24.45 2.54
C LEU A 436 -2.57 25.56 3.41
N GLU A 437 -1.72 26.49 3.86
CA GLU A 437 -2.17 27.78 4.37
C GLU A 437 -2.70 28.65 3.21
N SER A 438 -3.66 29.55 3.51
CA SER A 438 -4.36 30.35 2.49
C SER A 438 -3.46 31.29 1.70
N ASP A 439 -2.27 31.60 2.21
CA ASP A 439 -1.26 32.43 1.56
C ASP A 439 -0.06 31.61 1.08
N SER A 440 -0.22 30.29 0.93
CA SER A 440 0.79 29.43 0.33
C SER A 440 1.05 29.82 -1.14
N PRO A 441 2.32 29.81 -1.61
CA PRO A 441 2.64 29.95 -3.02
C PRO A 441 2.12 28.78 -3.89
N ALA A 442 1.70 27.67 -3.29
CA ALA A 442 1.11 26.53 -3.99
C ALA A 442 -0.38 26.70 -4.30
N VAL A 443 -1.06 27.68 -3.66
CA VAL A 443 -2.48 27.95 -3.88
C VAL A 443 -2.69 28.56 -5.28
N ASN A 444 -3.64 28.02 -6.03
CA ASN A 444 -4.09 28.48 -7.34
C ASN A 444 -2.95 28.68 -8.35
N SER A 445 -1.93 27.83 -8.29
CA SER A 445 -0.68 28.03 -9.04
C SER A 445 -0.21 26.82 -9.84
N GLY A 446 -1.03 25.77 -9.93
CA GLY A 446 -0.80 24.59 -10.76
C GLY A 446 -1.39 24.71 -12.17
N SER A 447 -1.35 23.59 -12.91
CA SER A 447 -1.88 23.45 -14.26
C SER A 447 -3.08 22.50 -14.30
N ASP A 448 -4.26 23.05 -14.57
CA ASP A 448 -5.50 22.27 -14.79
C ASP A 448 -5.32 21.23 -15.89
N ALA A 449 -4.59 21.56 -16.96
CA ALA A 449 -4.37 20.67 -18.08
C ALA A 449 -3.62 19.39 -17.66
N GLN A 450 -2.62 19.52 -16.77
CA GLN A 450 -1.87 18.37 -16.26
C GLN A 450 -2.71 17.54 -15.30
N ALA A 451 -3.50 18.18 -14.43
CA ALA A 451 -4.42 17.48 -13.54
C ALA A 451 -5.49 16.68 -14.32
N ILE A 452 -6.07 17.29 -15.36
CA ILE A 452 -7.06 16.66 -16.25
C ILE A 452 -6.43 15.50 -17.04
N ALA A 453 -5.21 15.70 -17.57
CA ALA A 453 -4.50 14.66 -18.31
C ALA A 453 -4.19 13.43 -17.44
N ALA A 454 -3.92 13.64 -16.14
CA ALA A 454 -3.76 12.58 -15.15
C ALA A 454 -5.09 11.97 -14.66
N GLY A 455 -6.24 12.45 -15.16
CA GLY A 455 -7.56 11.93 -14.79
C GLY A 455 -8.00 12.32 -13.37
N LEU A 456 -7.42 13.37 -12.78
CA LEU A 456 -7.73 13.77 -11.41
C LEU A 456 -9.04 14.57 -11.36
N VAL A 457 -10.03 14.01 -10.67
CA VAL A 457 -11.33 14.66 -10.41
C VAL A 457 -11.39 15.26 -9.01
N TYR A 458 -10.77 14.60 -8.03
CA TYR A 458 -10.81 14.98 -6.63
C TYR A 458 -9.41 15.16 -6.02
N ASP A 459 -9.32 15.97 -4.97
CA ASP A 459 -8.21 16.07 -4.02
C ASP A 459 -8.06 14.84 -3.12
N ILE A 460 -6.96 14.74 -2.37
CA ILE A 460 -6.70 13.55 -1.53
C ILE A 460 -7.74 13.34 -0.43
N ILE A 461 -8.50 14.37 -0.06
CA ILE A 461 -9.59 14.27 0.92
C ILE A 461 -10.99 14.24 0.28
N GLY A 462 -11.07 14.18 -1.05
CA GLY A 462 -12.31 14.03 -1.80
C GLY A 462 -13.00 15.33 -2.23
N ASN A 463 -12.35 16.49 -2.12
CA ASN A 463 -12.89 17.75 -2.67
C ASN A 463 -12.66 17.81 -4.18
N ASP A 464 -13.40 18.65 -4.90
CA ASP A 464 -13.13 18.89 -6.33
C ASP A 464 -11.67 19.32 -6.53
N ARG A 465 -11.02 18.76 -7.55
CA ARG A 465 -9.59 19.00 -7.83
C ARG A 465 -9.30 20.43 -8.25
N ILE A 466 -10.21 21.10 -8.96
CA ILE A 466 -9.96 22.43 -9.50
C ILE A 466 -10.92 23.39 -8.81
N ILE A 467 -10.41 24.16 -7.85
CA ILE A 467 -11.15 25.19 -7.14
C ILE A 467 -10.49 26.55 -7.41
N GLY A 468 -11.28 27.63 -7.37
CA GLY A 468 -10.74 28.97 -7.61
C GLY A 468 -10.38 29.23 -9.08
N THR A 469 -9.16 29.71 -9.32
CA THR A 469 -8.66 30.11 -10.64
C THR A 469 -7.81 29.05 -11.33
N ALA A 470 -7.22 28.12 -10.59
CA ALA A 470 -6.43 27.00 -11.11
C ALA A 470 -6.25 25.97 -9.99
N VAL A 471 -5.97 24.72 -10.35
CA VAL A 471 -5.58 23.66 -9.40
C VAL A 471 -4.40 24.09 -8.52
N ASP A 472 -4.42 23.70 -7.26
CA ASP A 472 -3.28 23.86 -6.38
C ASP A 472 -2.15 22.89 -6.72
N ARG A 473 -0.93 23.25 -6.33
CA ARG A 473 0.18 22.30 -6.36
C ARG A 473 0.07 21.37 -5.15
N GLY A 474 0.44 20.12 -5.35
CA GLY A 474 0.39 19.07 -4.35
C GLY A 474 -0.93 18.31 -4.34
N ALA A 475 -1.09 17.47 -3.32
CA ALA A 475 -2.21 16.54 -3.18
C ALA A 475 -3.52 17.20 -2.72
N PHE A 476 -3.43 18.37 -2.08
CA PHE A 476 -4.56 19.03 -1.42
C PHE A 476 -5.00 20.28 -2.17
N GLU A 477 -6.31 20.51 -2.27
CA GLU A 477 -6.89 21.73 -2.84
C GLU A 477 -7.37 22.68 -1.73
N SER A 478 -6.78 23.87 -1.67
CA SER A 478 -6.94 24.86 -0.60
C SER A 478 -7.97 25.92 -0.94
N ASP A 479 -9.24 25.54 -0.86
CA ASP A 479 -10.31 26.52 -0.65
C ASP A 479 -11.57 25.93 0.02
N VAL A 480 -11.41 24.85 0.78
CA VAL A 480 -12.47 24.35 1.63
C VAL A 480 -12.48 25.11 2.96
N ILE A 481 -13.37 26.10 3.04
CA ILE A 481 -14.02 26.45 4.31
C ILE A 481 -14.54 25.12 4.87
N PHE A 482 -14.00 24.68 6.02
CA PHE A 482 -14.60 23.60 6.79
C PHE A 482 -16.04 24.01 7.16
N ILE A 483 -17.01 23.62 6.34
CA ILE A 483 -18.42 23.75 6.70
C ILE A 483 -18.70 22.61 7.68
N ASN A 484 -18.55 22.92 8.97
CA ASN A 484 -19.13 22.26 10.13
C ASN A 484 -19.56 20.78 9.98
N GLY A 485 -18.80 19.89 10.63
CA GLY A 485 -19.29 18.83 11.51
C GLY A 485 -20.03 17.65 10.89
N PHE A 486 -19.44 16.46 10.98
CA PHE A 486 -20.09 15.29 11.55
C PHE A 486 -19.05 14.47 12.32
N GLU A 487 -19.43 14.13 13.55
CA GLU A 487 -18.78 13.18 14.46
C GLU A 487 -18.76 11.76 13.89
#